data_AF-A0A1W9QAJ7-F1
#
_entry.id   AF-A0A1W9QAJ7-F1
#
_cell.length_a   1.000
_cell.length_b   1.000
_cell.length_c   1.000
_cell.angle_alpha   90.00
_cell.angle_beta   90.00
_cell.angle_gamma   90.00
#
_symmetry.space_group_name_H-M   'P 1'
#
loop_
_entity.id
_entity.type
_entity.pdbx_description
1 polymer ?
#
loop_
_entity_poly.entity_id
_entity_poly.type
_entity_poly.pdbx_seq_one_letter_code
_entity_poly.pdbx_strand_id
1 'polypeptide(L)'
;MDHAELMGLELLARIARLPHVQVVLRKLGRGSRAVSGRLVRAPRKGSVVVIEFADGMHEYVTTAVKRVLRLAHQDVFYIETANSRYRLEVQAKDNVLEDASSG
;
A
#
# COMPACT_ATOMS: atom_id res chain seq x y z
N MET A 1 -1.26 -18.33 -19.84
CA MET A 1 -1.21 -17.06 -19.09
C MET A 1 -2.53 -16.36 -19.32
N ASP A 2 -3.35 -16.28 -18.29
CA ASP A 2 -4.63 -15.59 -18.37
C ASP A 2 -4.51 -14.09 -18.00
N HIS A 3 -5.55 -13.31 -18.31
CA HIS A 3 -5.58 -11.87 -18.05
C HIS A 3 -5.51 -11.53 -16.55
N ALA A 4 -5.99 -12.41 -15.66
CA ALA A 4 -5.93 -12.21 -14.22
C ALA A 4 -4.52 -12.44 -13.66
N GLU A 5 -3.78 -13.42 -14.18
CA GLU A 5 -2.36 -13.64 -13.89
C GLU A 5 -1.51 -12.45 -14.34
N LEU A 6 -1.77 -11.91 -15.53
CA LEU A 6 -1.09 -10.72 -16.06
C LEU A 6 -1.32 -9.49 -15.15
N MET A 7 -2.57 -9.20 -14.77
CA MET A 7 -2.87 -8.12 -13.80
C MET A 7 -2.30 -8.38 -12.40
N GLY A 8 -2.21 -9.65 -12.01
CA GLY A 8 -1.57 -10.09 -10.78
C GLY A 8 -0.11 -9.69 -10.72
N LEU A 9 0.62 -10.03 -11.78
CA LEU A 9 2.05 -9.77 -11.95
C LEU A 9 2.33 -8.27 -12.15
N GLU A 10 1.49 -7.55 -12.88
CA GLU A 10 1.70 -6.13 -13.15
C GLU A 10 1.58 -5.28 -11.88
N LEU A 11 0.63 -5.58 -10.98
CA LEU A 11 0.57 -4.90 -9.70
C LEU A 11 1.71 -5.31 -8.76
N LEU A 12 2.10 -6.60 -8.73
CA LEU A 12 3.25 -7.02 -7.94
C LEU A 12 4.53 -6.34 -8.41
N ALA A 13 4.71 -6.19 -9.73
CA ALA A 13 5.77 -5.39 -10.32
C ALA A 13 5.64 -3.91 -9.96
N ARG A 14 4.42 -3.34 -10.00
CA ARG A 14 4.15 -1.94 -9.64
C ARG A 14 4.50 -1.65 -8.18
N ILE A 15 4.09 -2.50 -7.24
CA ILE A 15 4.43 -2.36 -5.81
C ILE A 15 5.91 -2.66 -5.55
N ALA A 16 6.52 -3.58 -6.30
CA ALA A 16 7.95 -3.87 -6.19
C ALA A 16 8.84 -2.77 -6.79
N ARG A 17 8.34 -1.98 -7.75
CA ARG A 17 9.07 -0.92 -8.46
C ARG A 17 8.83 0.48 -7.92
N LEU A 18 7.88 0.68 -7.01
CA LEU A 18 7.49 2.01 -6.56
C LEU A 18 7.80 2.21 -5.06
N PRO A 19 8.91 2.86 -4.71
CA PRO A 19 9.01 3.62 -3.46
C PRO A 19 8.00 4.78 -3.38
N HIS A 20 7.11 4.93 -4.37
CA HIS A 20 6.19 6.06 -4.55
C HIS A 20 4.72 5.65 -4.76
N VAL A 21 4.24 4.60 -4.09
CA VAL A 21 2.81 4.25 -4.11
C VAL A 21 2.07 4.98 -3.00
N GLN A 22 1.08 5.79 -3.36
CA GLN A 22 0.18 6.38 -2.38
C GLN A 22 -0.77 5.32 -1.83
N VAL A 23 -0.92 5.26 -0.50
CA VAL A 23 -1.75 4.26 0.17
C VAL A 23 -2.55 4.84 1.32
N VAL A 24 -3.58 4.10 1.72
CA VAL A 24 -4.27 4.25 3.01
C VAL A 24 -4.17 2.94 3.77
N LEU A 25 -3.56 2.97 4.95
CA LEU A 25 -3.51 1.85 5.88
C LEU A 25 -4.55 2.08 6.99
N ARG A 26 -5.51 1.16 7.12
CA ARG A 26 -6.54 1.20 8.14
C ARG A 26 -6.42 -0.01 9.06
N LYS A 27 -6.29 0.23 10.37
CA LYS A 27 -6.40 -0.83 11.38
C LYS A 27 -7.83 -1.37 11.38
N LEU A 28 -8.03 -2.67 11.46
CA LEU A 28 -9.37 -3.28 11.56
C LEU A 28 -9.80 -3.38 13.03
N GLY A 29 -11.05 -3.02 13.34
CA GLY A 29 -11.62 -3.03 14.70
C GLY A 29 -12.35 -1.72 15.08
N ARG A 30 -12.97 -1.66 16.27
CA ARG A 30 -13.67 -0.45 16.76
C ARG A 30 -12.69 0.70 17.01
N GLY A 31 -13.11 1.94 16.69
CA GLY A 31 -12.34 3.17 16.93
C GLY A 31 -11.07 3.29 16.08
N SER A 32 -11.04 2.67 14.91
CA SER A 32 -9.82 2.45 14.13
C SER A 32 -9.35 3.69 13.36
N ARG A 33 -8.06 4.01 13.54
CA ARG A 33 -7.34 5.08 12.83
C ARG A 33 -6.93 4.62 11.41
N ALA A 34 -7.09 5.53 10.45
CA ALA A 34 -6.50 5.42 9.12
C ALA A 34 -5.24 6.27 9.04
N VAL A 35 -4.26 5.79 8.29
CA VAL A 35 -2.97 6.42 8.05
C VAL A 35 -2.79 6.49 6.54
N SER A 36 -2.65 7.70 6.01
CA SER A 36 -2.39 7.93 4.59
C SER A 36 -0.94 8.35 4.40
N GLY A 37 -0.32 7.88 3.32
CA GLY A 37 1.04 8.24 2.98
C GLY A 37 1.60 7.39 1.86
N ARG A 38 2.92 7.41 1.74
CA ARG A 38 3.66 6.70 0.71
C ARG A 38 4.16 5.38 1.26
N LEU A 39 3.85 4.29 0.57
CA LEU A 39 4.38 2.98 0.91
C LEU A 39 5.86 2.93 0.54
N VAL A 40 6.72 2.74 1.54
CA VAL A 40 8.19 2.69 1.33
C VAL A 40 8.60 1.41 0.60
N ARG A 41 7.89 0.29 0.85
CA ARG A 41 8.15 -1.01 0.23
C ARG A 41 6.92 -1.91 0.23
N ALA A 42 6.88 -2.86 -0.70
CA ALA A 42 5.88 -3.91 -0.75
C ALA A 42 5.71 -4.63 0.61
N PRO A 43 4.48 -4.88 1.09
CA PRO A 43 4.26 -5.69 2.29
C PRO A 43 4.66 -7.14 2.03
N ARG A 44 5.54 -7.69 2.86
CA ARG A 44 6.01 -9.08 2.76
C ARG A 44 6.01 -9.75 4.14
N LYS A 45 5.73 -11.06 4.18
CA LYS A 45 5.83 -11.86 5.41
C LYS A 45 7.21 -11.69 6.04
N GLY A 46 7.26 -11.48 7.35
CA GLY A 46 8.48 -11.23 8.13
C GLY A 46 8.96 -9.77 8.15
N SER A 47 8.47 -8.91 7.25
CA SER A 47 8.84 -7.49 7.22
C SER A 47 7.85 -6.63 7.99
N VAL A 48 8.26 -5.42 8.41
CA VAL A 48 7.32 -4.39 8.89
C VAL A 48 6.79 -3.57 7.70
N VAL A 49 5.54 -3.12 7.78
CA VAL A 49 5.00 -2.12 6.84
C VAL A 49 5.45 -0.74 7.30
N VAL A 50 5.96 0.06 6.38
CA VAL A 50 6.40 1.44 6.64
C VAL A 50 5.66 2.35 5.67
N ILE A 51 4.93 3.31 6.22
CA ILE A 51 4.25 4.38 5.48
C ILE A 51 4.93 5.69 5.85
N GLU A 52 5.52 6.35 4.87
CA GLU A 52 6.07 7.70 5.01
C GLU A 52 4.93 8.72 4.87
N PHE A 53 4.85 9.70 5.75
CA PHE A 53 3.84 10.75 5.68
C PHE A 53 4.18 11.79 4.60
N ALA A 54 3.19 12.62 4.24
CA ALA A 54 3.36 13.66 3.21
C ALA A 54 4.43 14.72 3.56
N ASP A 55 4.74 14.88 4.85
CA ASP A 55 5.80 15.78 5.32
C ASP A 55 7.21 15.24 5.09
N GLY A 56 7.35 13.95 4.74
CA GLY A 56 8.63 13.27 4.54
C GLY A 56 9.48 13.13 5.81
N MET A 57 8.99 13.57 6.97
CA MET A 57 9.73 13.58 8.24
C MET A 57 9.24 12.51 9.20
N HIS A 58 7.98 12.10 9.07
CA HIS A 58 7.39 11.08 9.93
C HIS A 58 7.14 9.78 9.18
N GLU A 59 7.15 8.68 9.95
CA GLU A 59 6.77 7.36 9.45
C GLU A 59 5.79 6.66 10.40
N TYR A 60 4.87 5.90 9.81
CA TYR A 60 4.08 4.92 10.53
C TYR A 60 4.62 3.52 10.28
N VAL A 61 5.03 2.84 11.37
CA VAL A 61 5.65 1.51 11.33
C VAL A 61 4.78 0.50 12.08
N THR A 62 4.54 -0.66 11.47
CA THR A 62 3.84 -1.77 12.12
C THR A 62 4.80 -2.73 12.83
N THR A 63 4.27 -3.74 13.51
CA THR A 63 5.06 -4.94 13.83
C THR A 63 5.19 -5.84 12.60
N ALA A 64 6.03 -6.88 12.71
CA ALA A 64 6.32 -7.79 11.61
C ALA A 64 5.05 -8.49 11.08
N VAL A 65 4.95 -8.57 9.76
CA VAL A 65 3.82 -9.15 9.04
C VAL A 65 3.87 -10.67 9.11
N LYS A 66 2.75 -11.27 9.52
CA LYS A 66 2.53 -12.72 9.52
C LYS A 66 1.93 -13.22 8.20
N ARG A 67 1.01 -12.45 7.63
CA ARG A 67 0.27 -12.82 6.42
C ARG A 67 -0.09 -11.59 5.59
N VAL A 68 -0.04 -11.75 4.28
CA VAL A 68 -0.53 -10.77 3.31
C VAL A 68 -1.51 -11.50 2.39
N LEU A 69 -2.71 -10.95 2.24
CA LEU A 69 -3.73 -11.41 1.30
C LEU A 69 -4.07 -10.25 0.37
N ARG A 70 -4.24 -10.51 -0.93
CA ARG A 70 -4.71 -9.51 -1.89
C ARG A 70 -6.11 -9.89 -2.34
N LEU A 71 -7.00 -8.91 -2.45
CA LEU A 71 -8.29 -9.12 -3.08
C LEU A 71 -8.13 -9.12 -4.60
N ALA A 72 -8.59 -10.18 -5.27
CA ALA A 72 -8.46 -10.32 -6.72
C ALA A 72 -9.11 -9.13 -7.45
N HIS A 73 -8.50 -8.70 -8.55
CA HIS A 73 -8.94 -7.56 -9.36
C HIS A 73 -9.04 -6.22 -8.62
N GLN A 74 -8.51 -6.13 -7.40
CA GLN A 74 -8.44 -4.90 -6.64
C GLN A 74 -7.01 -4.62 -6.17
N ASP A 75 -6.79 -3.34 -5.92
CA ASP A 75 -5.57 -2.76 -5.37
C ASP A 75 -5.64 -2.71 -3.83
N VAL A 76 -6.22 -3.75 -3.23
CA VAL A 76 -6.51 -3.86 -1.78
C VAL A 76 -5.80 -5.07 -1.19
N PHE A 77 -5.08 -4.85 -0.10
CA PHE A 77 -4.36 -5.86 0.66
C PHE A 77 -4.88 -5.95 2.09
N TYR A 78 -4.99 -7.17 2.61
CA TYR A 78 -5.20 -7.43 4.02
C TYR A 78 -3.90 -7.93 4.64
N ILE A 79 -3.49 -7.27 5.71
CA ILE A 79 -2.20 -7.50 6.36
C ILE A 79 -2.47 -7.92 7.80
N GLU A 80 -1.97 -9.08 8.18
CA GLU A 80 -1.97 -9.54 9.56
C GLU A 80 -0.58 -9.40 10.15
N THR A 81 -0.50 -8.81 11.33
CA THR A 81 0.71 -8.67 12.14
C THR A 81 0.55 -9.46 13.44
N ALA A 82 1.55 -9.41 14.32
CA ALA A 82 1.44 -10.05 15.63
C ALA A 82 0.26 -9.56 16.48
N ASN A 83 -0.05 -8.26 16.40
CA ASN A 83 -0.92 -7.59 17.36
C ASN A 83 -2.19 -7.01 16.73
N SER A 84 -2.27 -6.99 15.40
CA SER A 84 -3.30 -6.24 14.68
C SER A 84 -3.49 -6.73 13.25
N ARG A 85 -4.68 -6.47 12.71
CA ARG A 85 -5.04 -6.69 11.31
C ARG A 85 -5.30 -5.35 10.64
N TYR A 86 -4.93 -5.24 9.39
CA TYR A 86 -5.02 -4.00 8.62
C TYR A 86 -5.59 -4.26 7.24
N ARG A 87 -6.26 -3.25 6.69
CA ARG A 87 -6.57 -3.11 5.27
C ARG A 87 -5.66 -2.02 4.71
N LEU A 88 -4.91 -2.34 3.67
CA LEU A 88 -4.05 -1.42 2.92
C LEU A 88 -4.66 -1.23 1.54
N GLU A 89 -5.01 0.00 1.21
CA GLU A 89 -5.56 0.38 -0.08
C GLU A 89 -4.51 1.14 -0.86
N VAL A 90 -4.19 0.68 -2.06
CA VAL A 90 -3.37 1.43 -3.01
C VAL A 90 -4.27 2.43 -3.71
N GLN A 91 -3.93 3.71 -3.57
CA GLN A 91 -4.59 4.77 -4.33
C GLN A 91 -4.02 4.73 -5.75
N ALA A 92 -4.85 4.50 -6.76
CA ALA A 92 -4.43 4.68 -8.13
C ALA A 92 -4.06 6.16 -8.30
N LYS A 93 -2.81 6.45 -8.68
CA LYS A 93 -2.54 7.72 -9.35
C LYS A 93 -3.23 7.61 -10.71
N ASP A 94 -4.45 8.12 -10.81
CA ASP A 94 -4.80 8.81 -12.04
C ASP A 94 -3.71 9.85 -12.20
N ASN A 95 -2.88 9.70 -13.24
CA ASN A 95 -2.00 10.77 -13.65
C ASN A 95 -2.92 11.93 -14.00
N VAL A 96 -3.19 12.81 -13.03
CA VAL A 96 -3.31 14.22 -13.35
C VAL A 96 -1.94 14.57 -13.89
N LEU A 97 -1.82 14.45 -15.21
CA LEU A 97 -0.98 15.33 -15.99
C LEU A 97 -1.39 16.74 -15.59
N GLU A 98 -0.79 17.26 -14.52
CA GLU A 98 -0.52 18.69 -14.42
C GLU A 98 0.52 18.96 -15.50
N ASP A 99 0.04 19.00 -16.75
CA ASP A 99 0.54 19.95 -17.72
C ASP A 99 0.19 21.33 -17.17
N ALA A 100 0.94 21.77 -16.16
CA ALA A 100 1.11 23.18 -15.89
C ALA A 100 2.14 23.69 -16.89
N SER A 101 1.72 23.74 -18.16
CA SER A 101 2.05 24.85 -19.02
C SER A 101 1.73 26.13 -18.24
N SER A 102 2.74 26.74 -17.64
CA SER A 102 2.67 28.09 -17.07
C SER A 102 4.09 28.64 -16.93
N GLY A 103 4.53 29.37 -17.95
CA GLY A 103 5.70 30.25 -17.90
C GLY A 103 6.66 30.06 -19.06
#